data_AF-R2RGS3-F1
#
_entry.id   AF-R2RGS3-F1
#
_cell.length_a   1.000
_cell.length_b   1.000
_cell.length_c   1.000
_cell.angle_alpha   90.00
_cell.angle_beta   90.00
_cell.angle_gamma   90.00
#
_symmetry.space_group_name_H-M   'P 1'
#
loop_
_entity.id
_entity.type
_entity.pdbx_description
1 polymer ?
#
loop_
_entity_poly.entity_id
_entity_poly.type
_entity_poly.pdbx_seq_one_letter_code
_entity_poly.pdbx_strand_id
1 'polypeptide(L)' 'MTFFEQEKPYRVTFDLEENIFIVYSTVTGQQGTGITIEQAIYDLKKPA' A
#
# COMPACT_ATOMS: atom_id res chain seq x y z
N MET A 1 -3.17 3.73 -29.95
CA MET A 1 -2.53 3.36 -28.67
C MET A 1 -3.65 3.05 -27.69
N THR A 2 -3.88 1.78 -27.41
CA THR A 2 -4.87 1.37 -26.42
C THR A 2 -4.20 1.49 -25.05
N PHE A 3 -4.59 2.49 -24.28
CA PHE A 3 -4.15 2.62 -22.89
C PHE A 3 -4.92 1.58 -22.08
N PHE A 4 -4.26 0.49 -21.70
CA PHE A 4 -4.79 -0.36 -20.64
C PHE A 4 -4.60 0.44 -19.35
N GLU A 5 -5.69 1.03 -18.86
CA GLU A 5 -5.76 1.51 -17.47
C GLU A 5 -5.62 0.27 -16.58
N GLN A 6 -4.37 -0.11 -16.34
CA GLN A 6 -4.05 -1.12 -15.35
C GLN A 6 -4.34 -0.47 -14.00
N GLU A 7 -5.52 -0.76 -13.46
CA GLU A 7 -5.89 -0.34 -12.12
C GLU A 7 -4.78 -0.78 -11.17
N LYS A 8 -4.02 0.19 -10.64
CA LYS A 8 -2.97 -0.08 -9.67
C LYS A 8 -3.66 -0.34 -8.34
N PRO A 9 -3.70 -1.58 -7.83
CA PRO A 9 -4.52 -1.93 -6.68
C PRO A 9 -3.95 -1.39 -5.36
N TYR A 10 -2.73 -0.85 -5.39
CA TYR A 10 -2.03 -0.33 -4.23
C TYR A 10 -1.44 1.06 -4.52
N ARG A 11 -1.58 1.95 -3.54
CA ARG A 11 -0.85 3.23 -3.45
C ARG A 11 0.15 3.12 -2.31
N VAL A 12 1.41 3.47 -2.58
CA VAL A 12 2.47 3.45 -1.58
C VAL A 12 2.93 4.88 -1.35
N THR A 13 2.95 5.28 -0.08
CA THR A 13 3.47 6.57 0.37
C THR A 13 4.57 6.31 1.37
N PHE A 14 5.63 7.11 1.32
CA PHE A 14 6.68 7.07 2.32
C PHE A 14 6.53 8.28 3.23
N ASP A 15 6.37 8.01 4.53
CA ASP A 15 6.34 9.02 5.56
C ASP A 15 7.77 9.28 6.02
N LEU A 16 8.24 10.52 5.80
CA LEU A 16 9.60 10.94 6.14
C LEU A 16 9.76 11.24 7.63
N GLU A 17 8.68 11.57 8.33
CA GLU A 17 8.72 11.92 9.76
C GLU A 17 8.85 10.65 10.60
N GLU A 18 8.04 9.65 10.27
CA GLU A 18 8.02 8.35 10.95
C GLU A 18 8.99 7.34 10.30
N ASN A 19 9.55 7.65 9.13
CA ASN A 19 10.46 6.79 8.35
C ASN A 19 9.83 5.41 8.03
N ILE A 20 8.55 5.41 7.66
CA ILE A 20 7.75 4.21 7.37
C ILE A 20 7.10 4.26 5.99
N PHE A 21 6.82 3.09 5.43
CA PHE A 21 5.97 2.93 4.26
C PHE A 21 4.52 2.72 4.69
N ILE A 22 3.64 3.48 4.05
CA ILE A 22 2.19 3.38 4.17
C ILE A 22 1.68 2.83 2.84
N VAL A 23 1.07 1.65 2.88
CA VAL A 23 0.48 1.00 1.70
C VAL A 23 -1.03 1.04 1.84
N TYR A 24 -1.71 1.65 0.87
CA TYR A 24 -3.16 1.76 0.80
C TYR A 24 -3.68 0.88 -0.33
N SER A 25 -4.63 -0.01 -0.04
CA SER A 25 -5.33 -0.83 -1.02
C SER A 25 -6.54 -0.09 -1.55
N THR A 26 -6.55 0.20 -2.85
CA THR A 26 -7.73 0.82 -3.51
C THR A 26 -8.87 -0.16 -3.69
N VAL A 27 -8.63 -1.46 -3.47
CA VAL A 27 -9.61 -2.54 -3.62
C VAL A 27 -10.38 -2.80 -2.33
N THR A 28 -9.70 -2.80 -1.19
CA THR A 28 -10.30 -3.10 0.12
C THR A 28 -10.53 -1.85 0.97
N GLY A 29 -9.94 -0.70 0.59
CA GLY A 29 -9.96 0.53 1.38
C GLY A 29 -9.14 0.44 2.68
N GLN A 30 -8.38 -0.64 2.86
CA GLN A 30 -7.53 -0.86 4.02
C GLN A 30 -6.14 -0.29 3.77
N GLN A 31 -5.47 0.05 4.85
CA GLN A 31 -4.07 0.47 4.84
C GLN A 31 -3.25 -0.41 5.79
N GLY A 32 -1.99 -0.60 5.45
CA GLY A 32 -0.99 -1.22 6.32
C GLY A 32 0.25 -0.36 6.36
N THR A 33 1.01 -0.49 7.44
CA THR A 33 2.24 0.28 7.66
C THR A 33 3.42 -0.62 7.97
N GLY A 34 4.63 -0.17 7.65
CA GLY A 34 5.83 -0.95 7.95
C GLY A 34 7.11 -0.22 7.56
N ILE A 35 8.23 -0.65 8.15
CA ILE A 35 9.55 -0.11 7.84
C ILE A 35 9.97 -0.50 6.42
N THR A 36 9.39 -1.58 5.87
CA THR A 36 9.52 -1.98 4.47
C THR A 36 8.14 -2.09 3.82
N ILE A 37 8.09 -1.99 2.49
CA ILE A 37 6.86 -2.16 1.70
C ILE A 37 6.25 -3.55 1.93
N GLU A 38 7.10 -4.58 2.04
CA GLU A 38 6.66 -5.95 2.29
C GLU A 38 5.97 -6.09 3.65
N GLN A 39 6.51 -5.44 4.67
CA GLN A 39 5.93 -5.41 6.00
C GLN A 39 4.60 -4.66 6.01
N ALA A 40 4.51 -3.53 5.30
CA ALA A 40 3.27 -2.78 5.14
C ALA A 40 2.19 -3.58 4.38
N ILE A 41 2.56 -4.38 3.37
CA ILE A 41 1.64 -5.29 2.67
C ILE A 41 1.21 -6.44 3.57
N TYR A 42 2.13 -6.98 4.38
CA TYR A 42 1.81 -8.05 5.33
C TYR A 42 0.82 -7.56 6.39
N ASP A 43 1.03 -6.37 6.91
CA ASP A 43 0.12 -5.71 7.86
C ASP A 43 -1.25 -5.46 7.23
N LEU A 44 -1.29 -4.98 5.98
CA LEU A 44 -2.53 -4.78 5.21
C LEU A 44 -3.31 -6.08 4.98
N LYS A 45 -2.62 -7.22 4.83
CA LYS A 45 -3.24 -8.54 4.61
C LYS A 45 -3.62 -9.23 5.91
N LYS A 46 -3.21 -8.72 7.06
CA LYS A 46 -3.51 -9.32 8.35
C LYS A 46 -4.98 -9.06 8.68
N PRO A 47 -5.83 -10.10 8.82
CA PRO A 47 -7.17 -9.90 9.32
C PRO A 47 -7.08 -9.43 10.78
N ALA A 48 -7.93 -8.46 11.13
CA ALA A 48 -8.05 -7.91 12.49
C ALA A 48 -8.39 -8.99 13.53
#